data_AF-A0A8T6HBE8-F1
#
_entry.id   AF-A0A8T6HBE8-F1
#
_cell.length_a   1.000
_cell.length_b   1.000
_cell.length_c   1.000
_cell.angle_alpha   90.00
_cell.angle_beta   90.00
_cell.angle_gamma   90.00
#
_symmetry.space_group_name_H-M   'P 1'
#
loop_
_entity.id
_entity.type
_entity.pdbx_description
1 polymer ?
#
loop_
_entity_poly.entity_id
_entity_poly.type
_entity_poly.pdbx_seq_one_letter_code
_entity_poly.pdbx_strand_id
1 'polypeptide(L)'
;MIRASALAPQPTQRIPFQRRHLARVPANSGCYVLSTFDETVVYIGKAQDLRRRVGTHLGDRSKREVSDRGVAVWLDFRLTAVAELGQLESAWVEQYKLEEGGRLPPFNEINPPAL
;
A
#
# COMPACT_ATOMS: atom_id res chain seq x y z
N MET A 1 9.91 11.60 2.92
CA MET A 1 9.03 10.46 2.61
C MET A 1 9.26 9.33 3.60
N ILE A 2 8.27 9.12 4.46
CA ILE A 2 8.23 8.04 5.43
C ILE A 2 8.39 6.66 4.77
N ARG A 3 9.07 5.75 5.47
CA ARG A 3 9.25 4.36 5.05
C ARG A 3 8.10 3.47 5.49
N ALA A 4 7.77 2.44 4.71
CA ALA A 4 6.72 1.49 5.04
C ALA A 4 6.94 0.80 6.40
N SER A 5 8.20 0.52 6.74
CA SER A 5 8.61 -0.08 8.02
C SER A 5 8.44 0.85 9.23
N ALA A 6 8.27 2.16 9.03
CA ALA A 6 8.06 3.13 10.10
C ALA A 6 6.57 3.37 10.42
N LEU A 7 5.66 2.78 9.65
CA LEU A 7 4.21 2.90 9.89
C LEU A 7 3.82 2.21 11.20
N ALA A 8 2.84 2.77 11.89
CA ALA A 8 2.31 2.27 13.14
C ALA A 8 0.77 2.11 13.04
N PRO A 9 0.21 0.92 13.28
CA PRO A 9 0.89 -0.36 13.50
C PRO A 9 1.70 -0.84 12.30
N GLN A 10 2.85 -1.49 12.51
CA GLN A 10 3.72 -1.91 11.41
C GLN A 10 3.05 -2.96 10.51
N PRO A 11 3.27 -2.92 9.18
CA PRO A 11 3.01 -4.04 8.29
C PRO A 11 3.69 -5.31 8.79
N THR A 12 3.03 -6.46 8.69
CA THR A 12 3.54 -7.72 9.23
C THR A 12 4.18 -8.62 8.18
N GLN A 13 3.90 -8.37 6.90
CA GLN A 13 4.43 -9.14 5.79
C GLN A 13 4.90 -8.22 4.67
N ARG A 14 5.97 -8.62 3.98
CA ARG A 14 6.48 -7.95 2.78
C ARG A 14 6.74 -8.96 1.67
N ILE A 15 6.32 -8.63 0.46
CA ILE A 15 6.67 -9.37 -0.75
C ILE A 15 7.01 -8.41 -1.89
N PRO A 16 7.74 -8.86 -2.93
CA PRO A 16 7.93 -8.03 -4.12
C PRO A 16 6.58 -7.79 -4.84
N PHE A 17 6.34 -6.55 -5.24
CA PHE A 17 5.14 -6.14 -5.98
C PHE A 17 5.23 -6.54 -7.45
N GLN A 18 5.12 -7.84 -7.72
CA GLN A 18 5.23 -8.40 -9.07
C GLN A 18 4.24 -9.55 -9.29
N ARG A 19 3.80 -9.74 -10.53
CA ARG A 19 2.74 -10.71 -10.88
C ARG A 19 3.06 -12.15 -10.46
N ARG A 20 4.32 -12.58 -10.56
CA ARG A 20 4.76 -13.91 -10.12
C ARG A 20 4.61 -14.16 -8.62
N HIS A 21 4.54 -13.11 -7.80
CA HIS A 21 4.37 -13.22 -6.35
C HIS A 21 2.92 -13.04 -5.88
N LEU A 22 1.97 -12.79 -6.81
CA LEU A 22 0.56 -12.60 -6.47
C LEU A 22 -0.05 -13.79 -5.72
N ALA A 23 0.38 -15.02 -6.03
CA ALA A 23 -0.08 -16.23 -5.34
C ALA A 23 0.29 -16.24 -3.84
N ARG A 24 1.31 -15.47 -3.43
CA ARG A 24 1.73 -15.33 -2.02
C ARG A 24 0.90 -14.30 -1.26
N VAL A 25 0.08 -13.49 -1.95
CA VAL A 25 -0.82 -12.54 -1.30
C VAL A 25 -2.04 -13.31 -0.78
N PRO A 26 -2.41 -13.15 0.50
CA PRO A 26 -3.60 -13.78 1.06
C PRO A 26 -4.89 -13.20 0.45
N ALA A 27 -5.93 -14.02 0.34
CA ALA A 27 -7.28 -13.58 -0.05
C ALA A 27 -8.09 -13.21 1.20
N ASN A 28 -7.49 -12.41 2.08
CA ASN A 28 -8.07 -11.96 3.33
C ASN A 28 -8.14 -10.43 3.35
N SER A 29 -8.91 -9.90 4.29
CA SER A 29 -8.98 -8.47 4.53
C SER A 29 -7.69 -7.94 5.15
N GLY A 30 -7.24 -6.79 4.68
CA GLY A 30 -6.08 -6.11 5.25
C GLY A 30 -5.82 -4.74 4.64
N CYS A 31 -4.87 -4.04 5.25
CA CYS A 31 -4.28 -2.83 4.69
C CYS A 31 -2.92 -3.17 4.08
N TYR A 32 -2.57 -2.44 3.03
CA TYR A 32 -1.33 -2.62 2.31
C TYR A 32 -0.72 -1.29 1.89
N VAL A 33 0.57 -1.36 1.62
CA VAL A 33 1.41 -0.24 1.23
C VAL A 33 2.20 -0.68 0.00
N LEU A 34 2.23 0.18 -1.02
CA LEU A 34 3.20 0.06 -2.09
C LEU A 34 4.34 1.03 -1.79
N SER A 35 5.56 0.55 -1.91
CA SER A 35 6.76 1.34 -1.66
C SER A 35 7.83 1.11 -2.71
N THR A 36 8.72 2.08 -2.86
CA THR A 36 9.90 2.02 -3.74
C THR A 36 10.96 1.07 -3.18
N PHE A 37 12.08 0.90 -3.88
CA PHE A 37 13.18 0.03 -3.45
C PHE A 37 13.71 0.35 -2.03
N ASP A 38 13.80 1.63 -1.69
CA ASP A 38 14.24 2.17 -0.39
C ASP A 38 13.12 2.22 0.67
N GLU A 39 12.00 1.53 0.41
CA GLU A 39 10.80 1.45 1.26
C GLU A 39 10.03 2.75 1.40
N THR A 40 10.34 3.78 0.60
CA THR A 40 9.59 5.03 0.58
C THR A 40 8.15 4.77 0.14
N VAL A 41 7.18 5.17 0.98
CA VAL A 41 5.76 4.94 0.74
C VAL A 41 5.26 5.75 -0.46
N VAL A 42 4.67 5.06 -1.44
CA VAL A 42 4.06 5.71 -2.62
C VAL A 42 2.54 5.52 -2.70
N TYR A 43 2.01 4.49 -2.01
CA TYR A 43 0.58 4.22 -1.94
C TYR A 43 0.20 3.55 -0.63
N ILE A 44 -0.94 3.93 -0.05
CA ILE A 44 -1.58 3.27 1.08
C ILE A 44 -3.01 2.89 0.67
N GLY A 45 -3.41 1.65 0.96
CA GLY A 45 -4.75 1.19 0.67
C GLY A 45 -5.25 0.09 1.60
N LYS A 46 -6.53 -0.23 1.45
CA LYS A 46 -7.23 -1.31 2.15
C LYS A 46 -7.98 -2.19 1.17
N ALA A 47 -8.26 -3.43 1.56
CA ALA A 47 -9.07 -4.35 0.78
C ALA A 47 -9.74 -5.40 1.67
N GLN A 48 -10.93 -5.87 1.28
CA GLN A 48 -11.52 -7.07 1.86
C GLN A 48 -10.89 -8.36 1.28
N ASP A 49 -10.32 -8.27 0.08
CA ASP A 49 -9.53 -9.31 -0.57
C ASP A 49 -8.25 -8.68 -1.13
N LEU A 50 -7.16 -8.80 -0.36
CA LEU A 50 -5.85 -8.27 -0.75
C LEU A 50 -5.36 -8.84 -2.07
N ARG A 51 -5.49 -10.16 -2.30
CA ARG A 51 -5.02 -10.79 -3.54
C ARG A 51 -5.74 -10.21 -4.75
N ARG A 52 -7.07 -10.10 -4.70
CA ARG A 52 -7.85 -9.51 -5.79
C ARG A 52 -7.43 -8.06 -6.04
N ARG A 53 -7.33 -7.24 -4.99
CA ARG A 53 -6.99 -5.81 -5.11
C ARG A 53 -5.58 -5.58 -5.64
N VAL A 54 -4.60 -6.32 -5.13
CA VAL A 54 -3.21 -6.29 -5.61
C VAL A 54 -3.15 -6.76 -7.07
N GLY A 55 -3.93 -7.78 -7.44
CA GLY A 55 -4.10 -8.22 -8.83
C GLY A 55 -4.56 -7.09 -9.76
N THR A 56 -5.53 -6.27 -9.33
CA THR A 56 -5.97 -5.08 -10.07
C THR A 56 -4.87 -4.04 -10.21
N HIS A 57 -4.13 -3.73 -9.13
CA HIS A 57 -3.01 -2.76 -9.21
C HIS A 57 -1.85 -3.26 -10.07
N LEU A 58 -1.62 -4.56 -10.09
CA LEU A 58 -0.75 -5.18 -11.07
C LEU A 58 -1.34 -5.04 -12.49
N GLY A 59 -2.64 -5.08 -12.70
CA GLY A 59 -3.23 -4.79 -14.02
C GLY A 59 -2.99 -3.35 -14.52
N ASP A 60 -2.79 -2.40 -13.61
CA ASP A 60 -2.71 -0.97 -13.88
C ASP A 60 -1.28 -0.53 -14.27
N ARG A 61 -1.11 -0.08 -15.53
CA ARG A 61 0.18 0.41 -16.04
C ARG A 61 0.70 1.62 -15.27
N SER A 62 -0.17 2.49 -14.78
CA SER A 62 0.22 3.73 -14.08
C SER A 62 0.99 3.48 -12.78
N LYS A 63 0.81 2.29 -12.17
CA LYS A 63 1.50 1.88 -10.94
C LYS A 63 2.73 1.01 -11.17
N ARG A 64 3.05 0.70 -12.43
CA ARG A 64 4.18 -0.14 -12.85
C ARG A 64 5.24 0.63 -13.63
N GLU A 65 4.86 1.72 -14.29
CA GLU A 65 5.80 2.54 -15.03
C GLU A 65 6.62 3.39 -14.07
N VAL A 66 7.91 3.52 -14.38
CA VAL A 66 8.81 4.42 -13.66
C VAL A 66 8.26 5.83 -13.85
N SER A 67 7.82 6.43 -12.76
CA SER A 67 7.43 7.84 -12.74
C SER A 67 8.49 8.65 -12.00
N ASP A 68 8.45 9.97 -12.12
CA ASP A 68 9.27 10.88 -11.30
C ASP A 68 9.05 10.67 -9.79
N ARG A 69 7.96 9.97 -9.42
CA ARG A 69 7.55 9.62 -8.05
C ARG A 69 8.05 8.24 -7.61
N GLY A 70 8.87 7.57 -8.44
CA GLY A 70 9.40 6.22 -8.22
C GLY A 70 8.59 5.11 -8.87
N VAL A 71 9.04 3.88 -8.67
CA VAL A 71 8.35 2.64 -9.09
C VAL A 71 8.03 1.82 -7.85
N ALA A 72 6.80 1.29 -7.77
CA ALA A 72 6.43 0.38 -6.68
C ALA A 72 7.21 -0.94 -6.82
N VAL A 73 8.05 -1.25 -5.84
CA VAL A 73 8.89 -2.46 -5.79
C VAL A 73 8.39 -3.43 -4.73
N TRP A 74 7.94 -2.92 -3.58
CA TRP A 74 7.47 -3.74 -2.46
C TRP A 74 5.97 -3.59 -2.25
N LEU A 75 5.38 -4.69 -1.79
CA LEU A 75 4.05 -4.76 -1.20
C LEU A 75 4.22 -5.17 0.26
N ASP A 76 4.00 -4.24 1.16
CA ASP A 76 3.90 -4.46 2.59
C ASP A 76 2.43 -4.56 2.97
N PHE A 77 2.04 -5.52 3.81
CA PHE A 77 0.64 -5.64 4.23
C PHE A 77 0.48 -6.16 5.65
N ARG A 78 -0.70 -5.86 6.21
CA ARG A 78 -1.17 -6.32 7.51
C ARG A 78 -2.60 -6.80 7.38
N LEU A 79 -2.85 -8.05 7.79
CA LEU A 79 -4.20 -8.59 7.89
C LEU A 79 -4.91 -7.96 9.08
N THR A 80 -6.20 -7.66 8.91
CA THR A 80 -7.06 -7.09 9.96
C THR A 80 -8.51 -7.45 9.65
N ALA A 81 -9.39 -7.41 10.66
CA ALA A 81 -10.81 -7.66 10.43
C ALA A 81 -11.44 -6.58 9.54
N VAL A 82 -12.49 -6.92 8.79
CA VAL A 82 -13.18 -5.96 7.90
C VAL A 82 -13.64 -4.70 8.66
N ALA A 83 -14.10 -4.86 9.90
CA ALA A 83 -14.52 -3.76 10.77
C ALA A 83 -13.39 -2.77 11.12
N GLU A 84 -12.13 -3.20 11.04
CA GLU A 84 -10.95 -2.42 11.44
C GLU A 84 -10.21 -1.81 10.24
N LEU A 85 -10.56 -2.18 9.01
CA LEU A 85 -9.88 -1.74 7.79
C LEU A 85 -9.81 -0.22 7.67
N GLY A 86 -10.93 0.44 7.97
CA GLY A 86 -11.00 1.90 7.92
C GLY A 86 -10.07 2.55 8.93
N GLN A 87 -10.06 2.04 10.16
CA GLN A 87 -9.23 2.59 11.23
C GLN A 87 -7.73 2.44 10.93
N LEU A 88 -7.30 1.24 10.51
CA LEU A 88 -5.90 0.98 10.22
C LEU A 88 -5.39 1.81 9.02
N GLU A 89 -6.17 1.90 7.95
CA GLU A 89 -5.81 2.71 6.79
C GLU A 89 -5.77 4.20 7.11
N SER A 90 -6.78 4.72 7.82
CA SER A 90 -6.77 6.11 8.27
C SER A 90 -5.55 6.41 9.14
N ALA A 91 -5.20 5.54 10.08
CA ALA A 91 -4.02 5.73 10.92
C ALA A 91 -2.72 5.85 10.09
N TRP A 92 -2.53 4.97 9.10
CA TRP A 92 -1.36 5.06 8.22
C TRP A 92 -1.35 6.30 7.33
N VAL A 93 -2.51 6.70 6.78
CA VAL A 93 -2.64 7.91 5.96
C VAL A 93 -2.40 9.17 6.80
N GLU A 94 -2.95 9.22 8.01
CA GLU A 94 -2.75 10.33 8.95
C GLU A 94 -1.29 10.43 9.39
N GLN A 95 -0.64 9.31 9.69
CA GLN A 95 0.78 9.29 10.01
C GLN A 95 1.62 9.79 8.82
N TYR A 96 1.33 9.32 7.59
CA TYR A 96 2.01 9.83 6.40
C TYR A 96 1.85 11.35 6.26
N LYS A 97 0.62 11.86 6.41
CA LYS A 97 0.35 13.31 6.35
C LYS A 97 1.11 14.07 7.41
N LEU A 98 1.20 13.56 8.64
CA LEU A 98 1.92 14.21 9.73
C LEU A 98 3.40 14.37 9.39
N GLU A 99 4.04 13.33 8.87
CA GLU A 99 5.47 13.30 8.56
C GLU A 99 5.81 14.05 7.27
N GLU A 100 4.90 14.08 6.30
CA GLU A 100 5.12 14.66 4.97
C GLU A 100 4.44 16.02 4.76
N GLY A 101 4.18 16.75 5.85
CA GLY A 101 3.69 18.13 5.81
C GLY A 101 2.29 18.27 5.20
N GLY A 102 1.39 17.36 5.55
CA GLY A 102 -0.02 17.35 5.14
C GLY A 102 -0.30 16.70 3.78
N ARG A 103 0.74 16.22 3.08
CA ARG A 103 0.61 15.62 1.75
C ARG A 103 0.09 14.19 1.79
N LEU A 104 -0.48 13.72 0.69
CA LEU A 104 -0.86 12.32 0.49
C LEU A 104 0.29 11.53 -0.15
N PRO A 105 0.30 10.19 -0.02
CA PRO A 105 1.15 9.36 -0.85
C PRO A 105 0.92 9.67 -2.34
N PRO A 106 1.98 9.76 -3.16
CA PRO A 106 1.89 10.20 -4.54
C PRO A 106 0.83 9.48 -5.41
N PHE A 107 0.54 8.20 -5.15
CA PHE A 107 -0.48 7.46 -5.88
C PHE A 107 -1.87 7.50 -5.24
N ASN A 108 -2.01 7.93 -3.99
CA ASN A 108 -3.31 8.16 -3.36
C ASN A 108 -4.00 9.41 -3.92
N GLU A 109 -3.23 10.41 -4.38
CA GLU A 109 -3.77 11.61 -5.05
C GLU A 109 -4.46 11.28 -6.38
N ILE A 110 -3.92 10.30 -7.10
CA ILE A 110 -4.37 9.92 -8.45
C ILE A 110 -5.46 8.84 -8.37
N ASN A 111 -5.31 7.88 -7.45
CA ASN A 111 -6.20 6.73 -7.33
C ASN A 111 -6.51 6.47 -5.84
N PRO A 112 -7.48 7.18 -5.26
CA PRO A 112 -7.82 7.04 -3.84
C PRO A 112 -8.25 5.60 -3.51
N PRO A 113 -8.00 5.13 -2.28
CA PRO A 113 -8.33 3.77 -1.89
C PRO A 113 -9.85 3.57 -1.89
N ALA A 114 -10.34 2.76 -2.83
CA ALA A 114 -11.72 2.28 -2.88
C ALA A 114 -11.79 0.87 -2.26
N LEU A 115 -12.88 0.58 -1.54
CA LEU A 115 -13.16 -0.77 -1.02
C LEU A 115 -13.38 -1.78 -2.15
#